data_AF-A0A2M7F1I1-F1
#
_entry.id   AF-A0A2M7F1I1-F1
#
_cell.length_a   1.000
_cell.length_b   1.000
_cell.length_c   1.000
_cell.angle_alpha   90.00
_cell.angle_beta   90.00
_cell.angle_gamma   90.00
#
_symmetry.space_group_name_H-M   'P 1'
#
loop_
_entity.id
_entity.type
_entity.pdbx_description
1 polymer ?
#
loop_
_entity_poly.entity_id
_entity_poly.type
_entity_poly.pdbx_seq_one_letter_code
_entity_poly.pdbx_strand_id
1 'polypeptide(L)' 'MNEEAAPSATLDVHGMLCPLPVLRAEKNLKLLKIGETLLVLTTDPPCG' A
#
# COMPACT_ATOMS: atom_id res chain seq x y z
N MET A 1 -3.99 19.63 16.15
CA MET A 1 -2.82 18.77 15.93
C MET A 1 -3.24 17.60 15.05
N ASN A 2 -2.42 17.33 14.02
CA ASN A 2 -2.51 16.32 12.97
C ASN A 2 -3.70 16.40 12.00
N GLU A 3 -3.59 17.31 11.03
CA GLU A 3 -4.29 17.23 9.74
C GLU A 3 -3.54 16.21 8.88
N GLU A 4 -3.70 14.93 9.19
CA GLU A 4 -3.19 13.86 8.33
C GLU A 4 -4.15 13.75 7.14
N ALA A 5 -3.71 14.26 5.99
CA ALA A 5 -4.51 14.19 4.77
C ALA A 5 -4.87 12.73 4.47
N ALA A 6 -6.17 12.46 4.24
CA ALA A 6 -6.64 11.13 3.89
C ALA A 6 -5.90 10.61 2.64
N PRO A 7 -5.56 9.30 2.59
CA PRO A 7 -4.83 8.75 1.48
C PRO A 7 -5.61 8.87 0.18
N SER A 8 -4.91 9.16 -0.92
CA SER A 8 -5.52 9.30 -2.25
C SER A 8 -6.08 7.97 -2.77
N ALA A 9 -5.49 6.86 -2.35
CA ALA A 9 -5.97 5.51 -2.63
C ALA A 9 -5.68 4.55 -1.46
N THR A 10 -6.51 3.52 -1.32
CA THR A 10 -6.29 2.41 -0.39
C THR A 10 -6.27 1.09 -1.15
N LEU A 11 -5.28 0.25 -0.84
CA LEU A 11 -5.08 -1.06 -1.42
C LEU A 11 -5.09 -2.12 -0.30
N ASP A 12 -6.06 -3.01 -0.35
CA ASP A 12 -6.13 -4.18 0.54
C ASP A 12 -5.45 -5.38 -0.13
N VAL A 13 -4.42 -5.93 0.52
CA VAL A 13 -3.70 -7.13 0.10
C VAL A 13 -3.61 -8.17 1.21
N HIS A 14 -4.56 -8.16 2.15
CA HIS A 14 -4.63 -9.17 3.21
C HIS A 14 -4.69 -10.59 2.63
N GLY A 15 -4.06 -11.53 3.34
CA GLY A 15 -3.99 -12.94 2.94
C GLY A 15 -3.05 -13.24 1.77
N MET A 16 -2.39 -12.23 1.19
CA MET A 16 -1.33 -12.45 0.20
C MET A 16 -0.01 -12.74 0.90
N LEU A 17 0.76 -13.70 0.37
CA LEU A 17 2.10 -14.02 0.86
C LEU A 17 3.17 -13.26 0.11
N CYS A 18 4.29 -13.00 0.77
CA CYS A 18 5.49 -12.48 0.13
C CYS A 18 5.85 -13.32 -1.12
N PRO A 19 6.14 -12.68 -2.28
CA PRO A 19 6.34 -11.24 -2.51
C PRO A 19 5.12 -10.48 -3.04
N LEU A 20 3.93 -11.09 -3.06
CA LEU A 20 2.75 -10.54 -3.75
C LEU A 20 2.27 -9.17 -3.23
N PRO A 21 2.25 -8.88 -1.91
CA PRO A 21 1.87 -7.56 -1.40
C PRO A 21 2.72 -6.43 -1.99
N VAL A 22 4.04 -6.62 -2.00
CA VAL A 22 5.01 -5.63 -2.49
C VAL A 22 4.81 -5.38 -4.00
N LEU A 23 4.71 -6.46 -4.78
CA LEU A 23 4.53 -6.34 -6.23
C LEU A 23 3.22 -5.64 -6.61
N ARG A 24 2.15 -5.81 -5.81
CA ARG A 24 0.89 -5.09 -6.03
C ARG A 24 0.97 -3.63 -5.60
N ALA A 25 1.63 -3.35 -4.48
CA ALA A 25 1.87 -1.98 -4.03
C ALA A 25 2.65 -1.18 -5.08
N GLU A 26 3.75 -1.72 -5.61
CA GLU A 26 4.55 -1.07 -6.65
C GLU A 26 3.76 -0.76 -7.93
N LYS A 27 2.90 -1.70 -8.36
CA LYS A 27 2.06 -1.50 -9.54
C LYS A 27 1.06 -0.35 -9.34
N ASN A 28 0.46 -0.25 -8.16
CA ASN A 28 -0.49 0.82 -7.85
C ASN A 28 0.22 2.16 -7.62
N LEU A 29 1.41 2.14 -7.02
CA LEU A 29 2.21 3.35 -6.81
C LEU A 29 2.58 4.03 -8.14
N LYS A 30 2.84 3.25 -9.20
CA LYS A 30 3.11 3.78 -10.55
C LYS A 30 1.92 4.49 -11.19
N LEU A 31 0.70 4.30 -10.68
CA LEU A 31 -0.51 4.96 -11.16
C LEU A 31 -0.78 6.28 -10.44
N LEU A 32 -0.09 6.54 -9.32
CA LEU A 32 -0.27 7.75 -8.54
C LEU A 32 0.46 8.94 -9.17
N LYS A 33 -0.12 10.12 -8.97
CA LYS A 33 0.51 11.40 -9.29
C LYS A 33 1.42 11.85 -8.16
N ILE A 34 2.31 12.78 -8.46
CA ILE A 34 3.17 13.41 -7.46
C ILE A 34 2.29 14.10 -6.42
N GLY A 35 2.55 13.81 -5.14
CA GLY A 35 1.79 14.33 -4.00
C GLY A 35 0.60 13.47 -3.58
N GLU A 36 0.24 12.45 -4.36
CA GLU A 36 -0.74 11.45 -3.94
C GLU A 36 -0.09 10.38 -3.06
N THR A 37 -0.90 9.81 -2.18
CA THR A 37 -0.47 8.79 -1.21
C THR A 37 -1.31 7.52 -1.35
N LEU A 38 -0.66 6.37 -1.19
CA LEU A 38 -1.29 5.05 -1.21
C LEU A 38 -1.18 4.42 0.18
N LEU A 39 -2.33 4.10 0.79
CA LEU A 39 -2.40 3.25 1.96
C LEU A 39 -2.45 1.78 1.53
N VAL A 40 -1.57 0.94 2.05
CA VAL A 40 -1.55 -0.50 1.77
C VAL A 40 -1.80 -1.26 3.07
N LEU A 41 -2.84 -2.10 3.09
CA LEU A 41 -3.17 -2.95 4.24
C LEU A 41 -2.70 -4.38 3.95
N THR A 42 -1.83 -4.92 4.81
CA THR A 42 -1.23 -6.25 4.62
C THR A 42 -1.19 -7.05 5.92
N THR A 43 -1.21 -8.37 5.78
CA THR A 43 -1.06 -9.35 6.86
C THR A 43 0.01 -10.40 6.52
N ASP A 44 0.88 -10.14 5.55
CA ASP A 44 1.94 -11.08 5.21
C ASP A 44 2.90 -11.25 6.39
N PRO A 45 3.29 -12.48 6.74
CA PRO A 45 4.19 -12.70 7.86
C PRO A 45 5.55 -12.06 7.58
N PRO A 46 6.23 -11.50 8.60
CA PRO A 46 7.59 -10.99 8.44
C PRO A 46 8.48 -12.13 7.93
N CYS A 47 9.29 -11.83 6.90
CA CYS A 47 10.27 -12.78 6.40
C CYS A 47 11.27 -13.08 7.52
N GLY A 48 11.35 -14.36 7.94
CA GLY A 48 12.36 -14.84 8.87
C GLY A 48 13.75 -14.84 8.26
#